data_AF-A0A2N2FCZ3-F1
#
_entry.id   AF-A0A2N2FCZ3-F1
#
_cell.length_a   1.000
_cell.length_b   1.000
_cell.length_c   1.000
_cell.angle_alpha   90.00
_cell.angle_beta   90.00
_cell.angle_gamma   90.00
#
_symmetry.space_group_name_H-M   'P 1'
#
loop_
_entity.id
_entity.type
_entity.pdbx_description
1 polymer ?
#
loop_
_entity_poly.entity_id
_entity_poly.type
_entity_poly.pdbx_seq_one_letter_code
_entity_poly.pdbx_strand_id
1 'polypeptide(L)'
;MSSAFIQDALIYLAAAVVFVPIAKKLGMGSVLGYLIGGIIIGPFFLGFIGAEGKDIMHFAEFGVVMMLFLIGLELEPTTFWRMRRLILGAGMLQMGATTLLCFAALSMLGFTWQAALACGLALSMSSTAIVMQTLKEKGLAKTESGRSSFAVLLFQDIAVIPILALLPLLAMTGVKPPSGGPASLLTGLSGWTQTLALLAAVNAVVLVGRFVFVPFLRF
;
A
#
# COMPACT_ATOMS: atom_id res chain seq x y z
N MET A 1 15.99 -2.01 -28.32
CA MET A 1 16.11 -2.19 -26.86
C MET A 1 17.55 -1.85 -26.49
N SER A 2 17.76 -0.78 -25.72
CA SER A 2 19.10 -0.24 -25.43
C SER A 2 19.89 -1.22 -24.56
N SER A 3 21.19 -1.34 -24.81
CA SER A 3 22.12 -2.17 -24.01
C SER A 3 22.04 -1.89 -22.50
N ALA A 4 21.70 -0.65 -22.12
CA ALA A 4 21.47 -0.23 -20.74
C ALA A 4 20.37 -1.04 -20.03
N PHE A 5 19.25 -1.34 -20.72
CA PHE A 5 18.15 -2.09 -20.11
C PHE A 5 18.56 -3.52 -19.72
N ILE A 6 19.31 -4.19 -20.59
CA ILE A 6 19.80 -5.56 -20.32
C ILE A 6 20.82 -5.55 -19.18
N GLN A 7 21.68 -4.54 -19.15
CA GLN A 7 22.66 -4.36 -18.08
C GLN A 7 21.96 -4.15 -16.72
N ASP A 8 20.97 -3.27 -16.65
CA ASP A 8 20.21 -3.03 -15.41
C ASP A 8 19.47 -4.29 -14.97
N ALA A 9 18.80 -4.99 -15.89
CA ALA A 9 18.13 -6.26 -15.60
C ALA A 9 19.10 -7.32 -15.06
N LEU A 10 20.30 -7.43 -15.63
CA LEU A 10 21.35 -8.33 -15.15
C LEU A 10 21.83 -7.94 -13.75
N ILE A 11 22.01 -6.64 -13.47
CA ILE A 11 22.43 -6.17 -12.13
C ILE A 11 21.35 -6.49 -11.10
N TYR A 12 20.08 -6.22 -11.40
CA TYR A 12 18.96 -6.57 -10.53
C TYR A 12 18.88 -8.09 -10.26
N LEU A 13 19.00 -8.90 -11.31
CA LEU A 13 18.97 -10.35 -11.19
C LEU A 13 20.17 -10.87 -10.38
N ALA A 14 21.37 -10.35 -10.64
CA ALA A 14 22.58 -10.72 -9.90
C ALA A 14 22.45 -10.36 -8.42
N ALA A 15 21.96 -9.15 -8.10
CA ALA A 15 21.69 -8.74 -6.73
C ALA A 15 20.68 -9.69 -6.06
N ALA A 16 19.58 -10.00 -6.72
CA ALA A 16 18.59 -10.95 -6.20
C ALA A 16 19.22 -12.34 -5.94
N VAL A 17 20.01 -12.86 -6.88
CA VAL A 17 20.67 -14.18 -6.77
C VAL A 17 21.67 -14.23 -5.61
N VAL A 18 22.34 -13.12 -5.28
CA VAL A 18 23.31 -13.06 -4.19
C VAL A 18 22.63 -12.78 -2.84
N PHE A 19 21.82 -11.72 -2.75
CA PHE A 19 21.30 -11.23 -1.48
C PHE A 19 20.12 -12.04 -0.94
N VAL A 20 19.29 -12.64 -1.81
CA VAL A 20 18.14 -13.44 -1.34
C VAL A 20 18.58 -14.72 -0.62
N PRO A 21 19.52 -15.54 -1.15
CA PRO A 21 20.01 -16.71 -0.42
C PRO A 21 20.73 -16.34 0.88
N ILE A 22 21.48 -15.24 0.91
CA ILE A 22 22.13 -14.74 2.13
C ILE A 22 21.07 -14.39 3.18
N ALA A 23 20.04 -13.63 2.80
CA ALA A 23 18.96 -13.27 3.72
C ALA A 23 18.24 -14.51 4.26
N LYS A 24 17.94 -15.49 3.39
CA LYS A 24 17.34 -16.77 3.81
C LYS A 24 18.24 -17.55 4.78
N LYS A 25 19.56 -17.62 4.53
CA LYS A 25 20.51 -18.28 5.43
C LYS A 25 20.58 -17.61 6.81
N LEU A 26 20.36 -16.31 6.87
CA LEU A 26 20.26 -15.55 8.12
C LEU A 26 18.90 -15.68 8.83
N GLY A 27 17.98 -16.50 8.31
CA GLY A 27 16.63 -16.70 8.88
C GLY A 27 15.65 -15.57 8.56
N MET A 28 16.03 -14.63 7.68
CA MET A 28 15.18 -13.55 7.20
C MET A 28 14.30 -14.01 6.01
N GLY A 29 13.19 -13.31 5.76
CA GLY A 29 12.37 -13.54 4.55
C GLY A 29 13.08 -13.05 3.28
N SER A 30 12.77 -13.64 2.12
CA SER A 30 13.38 -13.25 0.83
C SER A 30 13.25 -11.77 0.50
N VAL A 31 12.14 -11.15 0.91
CA VAL A 31 11.88 -9.73 0.72
C VAL A 31 12.98 -8.84 1.29
N LEU A 32 13.50 -9.17 2.47
CA LEU A 32 14.61 -8.42 3.06
C LEU A 32 15.87 -8.53 2.20
N GLY A 33 16.09 -9.68 1.55
CA GLY A 33 17.16 -9.85 0.57
C GLY A 33 16.99 -8.95 -0.65
N TYR A 34 15.78 -8.81 -1.19
CA TYR A 34 15.50 -7.87 -2.29
C TYR A 34 15.73 -6.41 -1.87
N LEU A 35 15.29 -6.02 -0.67
CA LEU A 35 15.48 -4.67 -0.15
C LEU A 35 16.95 -4.33 0.08
N ILE A 36 17.68 -5.22 0.75
CA ILE A 36 19.12 -5.04 1.01
C ILE A 36 19.88 -4.98 -0.32
N GLY A 37 19.58 -5.89 -1.24
CA GLY A 37 20.19 -5.89 -2.57
C GLY A 37 19.93 -4.59 -3.31
N GLY A 38 18.68 -4.11 -3.31
CA GLY A 38 18.27 -2.84 -3.91
C GLY A 38 18.98 -1.61 -3.31
N ILE A 39 19.12 -1.55 -1.98
CA ILE A 39 19.86 -0.48 -1.30
C ILE A 39 21.34 -0.47 -1.71
N ILE A 40 21.95 -1.66 -1.81
CA ILE A 40 23.37 -1.79 -2.15
C ILE A 40 23.65 -1.42 -3.61
N ILE A 41 22.86 -1.92 -4.56
CA ILE A 41 23.06 -1.60 -5.99
C ILE A 41 22.55 -0.20 -6.36
N GLY A 42 21.70 0.38 -5.52
CA GLY A 42 21.11 1.69 -5.73
C GLY A 42 22.13 2.83 -5.69
N PRO A 43 21.67 4.06 -5.99
CA PRO A 43 22.53 5.25 -6.10
C PRO A 43 23.24 5.61 -4.79
N PHE A 44 22.74 5.14 -3.64
CA PHE A 44 23.29 5.47 -2.33
C PHE A 44 24.57 4.68 -1.96
N PHE A 45 24.77 3.48 -2.53
CA PHE A 45 25.93 2.63 -2.22
C PHE A 45 26.85 2.44 -3.42
N LEU A 46 26.50 1.54 -4.35
CA LEU A 46 27.36 1.19 -5.48
C LEU A 46 27.10 2.06 -6.71
N GLY A 47 25.95 2.72 -6.80
CA GLY A 47 25.63 3.58 -7.93
C GLY A 47 25.50 2.85 -9.27
N PHE A 48 25.27 1.54 -9.24
CA PHE A 48 25.20 0.71 -10.45
C PHE A 48 23.92 0.98 -11.26
N ILE A 49 22.88 1.51 -10.64
CA ILE A 49 21.67 1.99 -11.31
C ILE A 49 21.58 3.51 -11.12
N GLY A 50 21.38 4.23 -12.23
CA GLY A 50 21.28 5.69 -12.26
C GLY A 50 20.00 6.25 -11.61
N ALA A 51 19.98 7.56 -11.38
CA ALA A 51 18.86 8.27 -10.75
C ALA A 51 17.58 8.33 -11.60
N GLU A 52 17.66 8.03 -12.89
CA GLU A 52 16.54 8.08 -13.84
C GLU A 52 15.85 6.71 -14.04
N GLY A 53 15.58 6.00 -12.95
CA GLY A 53 14.82 4.74 -12.95
C GLY A 53 13.36 4.84 -13.41
N LYS A 54 13.01 5.73 -14.34
CA LYS A 54 11.65 5.85 -14.90
C LYS A 54 11.24 4.59 -15.66
N ASP A 55 12.15 4.00 -16.44
CA ASP A 55 11.84 2.79 -17.21
C ASP A 55 11.64 1.57 -16.31
N ILE A 56 12.42 1.45 -15.23
CA ILE A 56 12.26 0.34 -14.27
C ILE A 56 10.99 0.51 -13.42
N MET A 57 10.59 1.75 -13.13
CA MET A 57 9.38 2.03 -12.36
C MET A 57 8.12 1.55 -13.07
N HIS A 58 8.00 1.76 -14.39
CA HIS A 58 6.90 1.21 -15.18
C HIS A 58 6.89 -0.33 -15.21
N PHE A 59 8.06 -0.97 -15.23
CA PHE A 59 8.15 -2.42 -15.15
C PHE A 59 7.74 -2.93 -13.76
N ALA A 60 8.15 -2.24 -12.69
CA ALA A 60 7.76 -2.57 -11.33
C ALA A 60 6.23 -2.41 -11.13
N GLU A 61 5.64 -1.35 -11.68
CA GLU A 61 4.18 -1.15 -11.72
C GLU A 61 3.48 -2.32 -12.39
N PHE A 62 3.96 -2.76 -13.56
CA PHE A 62 3.42 -3.94 -14.25
C PHE A 62 3.54 -5.22 -13.40
N GLY A 63 4.70 -5.43 -12.76
CA GLY A 63 4.91 -6.55 -11.84
C GLY A 63 3.94 -6.57 -10.67
N VAL A 64 3.68 -5.39 -10.07
CA VAL A 64 2.69 -5.24 -8.99
C VAL A 64 1.28 -5.53 -9.49
N VAL A 65 0.90 -5.05 -10.68
CA VAL A 65 -0.42 -5.35 -11.27
C VAL A 65 -0.59 -6.85 -11.49
N MET A 66 0.41 -7.54 -12.05
CA MET A 66 0.38 -9.00 -12.23
C MET A 66 0.29 -9.74 -10.89
N MET A 67 0.99 -9.26 -9.86
CA MET A 67 0.92 -9.83 -8.51
C MET A 67 -0.48 -9.67 -7.90
N LEU A 68 -1.06 -8.46 -7.95
CA LEU A 68 -2.40 -8.20 -7.44
C LEU A 68 -3.47 -9.00 -8.19
N PHE A 69 -3.30 -9.17 -9.51
CA PHE A 69 -4.16 -10.03 -10.32
C PHE A 69 -4.08 -11.50 -9.89
N LEU A 70 -2.86 -12.04 -9.72
CA LEU A 70 -2.66 -13.42 -9.27
C LEU A 70 -3.23 -13.65 -7.87
N ILE A 71 -3.00 -12.72 -6.92
CA ILE A 71 -3.59 -12.78 -5.59
C ILE A 71 -5.13 -12.77 -5.69
N GLY A 72 -5.67 -11.96 -6.61
CA GLY A 72 -7.10 -11.94 -6.92
C GLY A 72 -7.66 -13.27 -7.45
N LEU A 73 -6.88 -14.01 -8.25
CA LEU A 73 -7.26 -15.34 -8.75
C LEU A 73 -7.12 -16.45 -7.70
N GLU A 74 -6.18 -16.33 -6.76
CA GLU A 74 -6.02 -17.26 -5.63
C GLU A 74 -7.12 -17.07 -4.56
N LEU A 75 -7.81 -15.93 -4.56
CA LEU A 75 -8.88 -15.60 -3.64
C LEU A 75 -10.17 -16.35 -3.97
N GLU A 76 -10.51 -17.35 -3.17
CA GLU A 76 -11.78 -18.07 -3.27
C GLU A 76 -12.92 -17.25 -2.58
N PRO A 77 -13.96 -16.81 -3.31
CA PRO A 77 -15.01 -15.95 -2.75
C PRO A 77 -15.79 -16.57 -1.58
N THR A 78 -15.94 -17.89 -1.59
CA THR A 78 -16.58 -18.69 -0.54
C THR A 78 -15.78 -18.62 0.77
N THR A 79 -14.46 -18.74 0.67
CA THR A 79 -13.54 -18.66 1.81
C THR A 79 -13.51 -17.24 2.39
N PHE A 80 -13.53 -16.21 1.55
CA PHE A 80 -13.71 -14.82 1.98
C PHE A 80 -14.99 -14.63 2.82
N TRP A 81 -16.13 -15.09 2.29
CA TRP A 81 -17.42 -14.90 2.94
C TRP A 81 -17.53 -15.60 4.29
N ARG A 82 -16.87 -16.76 4.43
CA ARG A 82 -16.74 -17.50 5.69
C ARG A 82 -15.85 -16.78 6.69
N MET A 83 -14.84 -16.04 6.23
CA MET A 83 -13.88 -15.31 7.06
C MET A 83 -14.31 -13.89 7.44
N ARG A 84 -15.45 -13.38 6.94
CA ARG A 84 -15.90 -11.99 7.17
C ARG A 84 -15.88 -11.53 8.63
N ARG A 85 -16.23 -12.39 9.59
CA ARG A 85 -16.19 -12.04 11.02
C ARG A 85 -14.76 -11.86 11.53
N LEU A 86 -13.83 -12.69 11.05
CA LEU A 86 -12.42 -12.57 11.39
C LEU A 86 -11.79 -11.35 10.71
N ILE A 87 -12.14 -11.08 9.45
CA ILE A 87 -11.68 -9.89 8.71
C ILE A 87 -12.13 -8.62 9.44
N LEU A 88 -13.43 -8.48 9.72
CA LEU A 88 -13.95 -7.32 10.41
C LEU A 88 -13.50 -7.24 11.88
N GLY A 89 -13.43 -8.37 12.59
CA GLY A 89 -13.05 -8.39 14.00
C GLY A 89 -11.54 -8.19 14.21
N ALA A 90 -10.72 -9.10 13.69
CA ALA A 90 -9.27 -9.06 13.89
C ALA A 90 -8.63 -7.90 13.12
N GLY A 91 -9.06 -7.64 11.88
CA GLY A 91 -8.55 -6.54 11.07
C GLY A 91 -8.83 -5.17 11.69
N MET A 92 -10.08 -4.91 12.10
CA MET A 92 -10.43 -3.65 12.77
C MET A 92 -9.70 -3.50 14.10
N LEU A 93 -9.63 -4.56 14.90
CA LEU A 93 -8.95 -4.51 16.19
C LEU A 93 -7.45 -4.24 16.03
N GLN A 94 -6.77 -4.94 15.13
CA GLN A 94 -5.34 -4.75 14.90
C GLN A 94 -5.07 -3.35 14.36
N MET A 95 -5.70 -2.97 13.25
CA MET A 95 -5.44 -1.68 12.60
C MET A 95 -5.84 -0.51 13.50
N GLY A 96 -6.99 -0.62 14.19
CA GLY A 96 -7.48 0.38 15.13
C GLY A 96 -6.57 0.54 16.34
N ALA A 97 -6.17 -0.57 16.97
CA ALA A 97 -5.26 -0.53 18.12
C ALA A 97 -3.89 0.04 17.74
N THR A 98 -3.30 -0.39 16.62
CA THR A 98 -2.00 0.14 16.16
C THR A 98 -2.12 1.63 15.80
N THR A 99 -3.17 2.03 15.11
CA THR A 99 -3.44 3.45 14.80
C THR A 99 -3.56 4.28 16.07
N LEU A 100 -4.31 3.81 17.06
CA LEU A 100 -4.50 4.52 18.34
C LEU A 100 -3.19 4.65 19.12
N LEU A 101 -2.38 3.59 19.17
CA LEU A 101 -1.08 3.61 19.82
C LEU A 101 -0.11 4.59 19.14
N CYS A 102 -0.03 4.55 17.80
CA CYS A 102 0.79 5.48 17.04
C CYS A 102 0.29 6.93 17.18
N PHE A 103 -1.02 7.15 17.15
CA PHE A 103 -1.65 8.45 17.35
C PHE A 103 -1.32 9.03 18.73
N ALA A 104 -1.47 8.23 19.79
CA ALA A 104 -1.17 8.65 21.15
C ALA A 104 0.31 9.01 21.29
N ALA A 105 1.21 8.16 20.79
CA ALA A 105 2.66 8.41 20.83
C ALA A 105 3.04 9.70 20.09
N LEU A 106 2.50 9.92 18.89
CA LEU A 106 2.79 11.13 18.11
C LEU A 106 2.18 12.39 18.73
N SER A 107 1.00 12.28 19.33
CA SER A 107 0.39 13.40 20.07
C SER A 107 1.23 13.82 21.27
N MET A 108 1.83 12.85 21.98
CA MET A 108 2.75 13.12 23.09
C MET A 108 4.06 13.77 22.63
N LEU A 109 4.48 13.52 21.38
CA LEU A 109 5.65 14.16 20.75
C LEU A 109 5.35 15.58 20.24
N GLY A 110 4.12 16.09 20.42
CA GLY A 110 3.74 17.45 20.06
C GLY A 110 3.28 17.61 18.60
N PHE A 111 3.00 16.52 17.88
CA PHE A 111 2.38 16.61 16.56
C PHE A 111 0.92 17.08 16.69
N THR A 112 0.41 17.78 15.65
CA THR A 112 -1.02 18.10 15.57
C THR A 112 -1.83 16.81 15.49
N TRP A 113 -3.07 16.82 16.00
CA TRP A 113 -3.91 15.62 15.99
C TRP A 113 -4.18 15.10 14.56
N GLN A 114 -4.21 15.99 13.56
CA GLN A 114 -4.35 15.61 12.15
C GLN A 114 -3.10 14.88 11.65
N ALA A 115 -1.91 15.40 11.93
CA ALA A 115 -0.65 14.76 11.55
C ALA A 115 -0.47 13.43 12.28
N ALA A 116 -0.75 13.40 13.59
CA ALA A 116 -0.69 12.19 14.40
C ALA A 116 -1.66 11.11 13.89
N LEU A 117 -2.88 11.48 13.48
CA LEU A 117 -3.86 10.53 12.96
C LEU A 117 -3.49 10.04 11.57
N ALA A 118 -3.07 10.94 10.67
CA ALA A 118 -2.62 10.58 9.33
C ALA A 118 -1.41 9.63 9.38
N CYS A 119 -0.40 9.94 10.19
CA CYS A 119 0.76 9.08 10.40
C CYS A 119 0.39 7.78 11.11
N GLY A 120 -0.52 7.81 12.10
CA GLY A 120 -0.99 6.61 12.78
C GLY A 120 -1.70 5.62 11.84
N LEU A 121 -2.53 6.13 10.93
CA LEU A 121 -3.15 5.34 9.88
C LEU A 121 -2.13 4.79 8.88
N ALA A 122 -1.14 5.59 8.49
CA ALA A 122 -0.09 5.13 7.57
C ALA A 122 0.80 4.04 8.20
N LEU A 123 1.16 4.18 9.48
CA LEU A 123 2.02 3.25 10.21
C LEU A 123 1.31 1.96 10.64
N SER A 124 -0.01 1.94 10.71
CA SER A 124 -0.77 0.74 11.09
C SER A 124 -0.94 -0.27 9.94
N MET A 125 -0.68 0.16 8.71
CA MET A 125 -0.77 -0.65 7.50
C MET A 125 0.38 -1.66 7.39
N SER A 126 0.09 -2.84 6.84
CA SER A 126 1.09 -3.88 6.54
C SER A 126 1.13 -4.17 5.05
N SER A 127 2.25 -4.75 4.57
CA SER A 127 2.39 -5.12 3.17
C SER A 127 1.96 -6.57 2.93
N THR A 128 0.86 -6.76 2.19
CA THR A 128 0.29 -8.09 1.88
C THR A 128 1.30 -9.00 1.18
N ALA A 129 1.99 -8.49 0.16
CA ALA A 129 3.01 -9.21 -0.58
C ALA A 129 4.10 -9.79 0.35
N ILE A 130 4.62 -8.94 1.24
CA ILE A 130 5.75 -9.29 2.11
C ILE A 130 5.34 -10.30 3.17
N VAL A 131 4.22 -10.06 3.83
CA VAL A 131 3.74 -10.92 4.92
C VAL A 131 3.34 -12.29 4.38
N MET A 132 2.58 -12.36 3.28
CA MET A 132 2.14 -13.62 2.69
C MET A 132 3.30 -14.45 2.14
N GLN A 133 4.27 -13.79 1.48
CA GLN A 133 5.50 -14.45 1.04
C GLN A 133 6.28 -15.02 2.23
N THR A 134 6.43 -14.24 3.30
CA THR A 134 7.13 -14.69 4.51
C THR A 134 6.41 -15.87 5.19
N LEU A 135 5.09 -15.82 5.30
CA LEU A 135 4.29 -16.92 5.86
C LEU A 135 4.42 -18.19 5.01
N LYS A 136 4.44 -18.07 3.67
CA LYS A 136 4.62 -19.20 2.75
C LYS A 136 6.01 -19.81 2.89
N GLU A 137 7.06 -18.98 2.95
CA GLU A 137 8.45 -19.42 3.12
C GLU A 137 8.69 -20.11 4.45
N LYS A 138 8.04 -19.66 5.52
CA LYS A 138 8.12 -20.27 6.85
C LYS A 138 7.15 -21.43 7.06
N GLY A 139 6.34 -21.81 6.07
CA GLY A 139 5.33 -22.86 6.20
C GLY A 139 4.16 -22.51 7.14
N LEU A 140 3.98 -21.22 7.49
CA LEU A 140 2.98 -20.74 8.45
C LEU A 140 1.64 -20.36 7.80
N ALA A 141 1.57 -20.31 6.46
CA ALA A 141 0.40 -19.82 5.74
C ALA A 141 -0.91 -20.57 6.07
N LYS A 142 -0.83 -21.88 6.37
CA LYS A 142 -1.99 -22.73 6.70
C LYS A 142 -2.33 -22.79 8.20
N THR A 143 -1.58 -22.09 9.04
CA THR A 143 -1.81 -22.06 10.50
C THR A 143 -2.91 -21.07 10.87
N GLU A 144 -3.47 -21.19 12.07
CA GLU A 144 -4.45 -20.22 12.59
C GLU A 144 -3.87 -18.78 12.65
N SER A 145 -2.58 -18.65 12.96
CA SER A 145 -1.86 -17.38 12.94
C SER A 145 -1.73 -16.83 11.52
N GLY A 146 -1.41 -17.68 10.53
CA GLY A 146 -1.37 -17.30 9.12
C GLY A 146 -2.74 -16.85 8.60
N ARG A 147 -3.81 -17.57 8.98
CA ARG A 147 -5.19 -17.22 8.62
C ARG A 147 -5.65 -15.91 9.24
N SER A 148 -5.28 -15.66 10.50
CA SER A 148 -5.58 -14.40 11.20
C SER A 148 -4.80 -13.23 10.60
N SER A 149 -3.51 -13.44 10.28
CA SER A 149 -2.68 -12.45 9.60
C SER A 149 -3.26 -12.09 8.23
N PHE A 150 -3.67 -13.09 7.45
CA PHE A 150 -4.32 -12.89 6.17
C PHE A 150 -5.63 -12.10 6.28
N ALA A 151 -6.46 -12.39 7.30
CA ALA A 151 -7.69 -11.65 7.54
C ALA A 151 -7.43 -10.17 7.85
N VAL A 152 -6.38 -9.86 8.60
CA VAL A 152 -5.94 -8.49 8.89
C VAL A 152 -5.46 -7.79 7.61
N LEU A 153 -4.61 -8.43 6.81
CA LEU A 153 -4.11 -7.87 5.54
C LEU A 153 -5.26 -7.52 4.58
N LEU A 154 -6.25 -8.41 4.47
CA LEU A 154 -7.39 -8.19 3.60
C LEU A 154 -8.29 -7.05 4.09
N PHE A 155 -8.44 -6.90 5.41
CA PHE A 155 -9.11 -5.75 5.98
C PHE A 155 -8.38 -4.45 5.66
N GLN A 156 -7.03 -4.45 5.77
CA GLN A 156 -6.20 -3.30 5.44
C GLN A 156 -6.31 -2.93 3.96
N ASP A 157 -6.24 -3.90 3.03
CA ASP A 157 -6.42 -3.66 1.60
C ASP A 157 -7.78 -3.00 1.28
N ILE A 158 -8.85 -3.39 1.99
CA ILE A 158 -10.17 -2.76 1.87
C ILE A 158 -10.18 -1.35 2.51
N ALA A 159 -9.51 -1.18 3.65
CA ALA A 159 -9.46 0.07 4.40
C ALA A 159 -8.60 1.16 3.74
N VAL A 160 -7.69 0.82 2.82
CA VAL A 160 -6.86 1.80 2.08
C VAL A 160 -7.72 2.85 1.39
N ILE A 161 -8.80 2.46 0.70
CA ILE A 161 -9.64 3.38 -0.07
C ILE A 161 -10.25 4.48 0.83
N PRO A 162 -10.98 4.16 1.92
CA PRO A 162 -11.50 5.19 2.81
C PRO A 162 -10.41 5.98 3.54
N ILE A 163 -9.26 5.36 3.88
CA ILE A 163 -8.13 6.07 4.48
C ILE A 163 -7.57 7.12 3.51
N LEU A 164 -7.31 6.74 2.26
CA LEU A 164 -6.80 7.66 1.23
C LEU A 164 -7.81 8.79 0.92
N ALA A 165 -9.11 8.52 0.99
CA ALA A 165 -10.14 9.55 0.86
C ALA A 165 -10.17 10.51 2.07
N LEU A 166 -9.83 10.01 3.27
CA LEU A 166 -9.79 10.77 4.50
C LEU A 166 -8.56 11.68 4.60
N LEU A 167 -7.38 11.23 4.13
CA LEU A 167 -6.11 11.97 4.29
C LEU A 167 -6.13 13.42 3.78
N PRO A 168 -6.67 13.75 2.59
CA PRO A 168 -6.78 15.14 2.13
C PRO A 168 -7.59 16.02 3.09
N LEU A 169 -8.65 15.48 3.69
CA LEU A 169 -9.52 16.20 4.62
C LEU A 169 -8.78 16.59 5.91
N LEU A 170 -7.87 15.73 6.38
CA LEU A 170 -7.01 16.04 7.53
C LEU A 170 -5.98 17.13 7.21
N ALA A 171 -5.52 17.20 5.96
CA ALA A 171 -4.54 18.18 5.52
C ALA A 171 -5.10 19.61 5.38
N MET A 172 -6.43 19.75 5.23
CA MET A 172 -7.10 21.03 4.96
C MET A 172 -7.07 22.02 6.12
N THR A 173 -6.72 21.60 7.34
CA THR A 173 -6.77 22.46 8.54
C THR A 173 -5.42 23.03 8.99
N GLY A 174 -4.36 22.99 8.18
CA GLY A 174 -3.04 23.48 8.64
C GLY A 174 -2.01 23.90 7.59
N VAL A 175 -2.26 23.69 6.30
CA VAL A 175 -1.33 24.12 5.23
C VAL A 175 -1.93 25.32 4.53
N LYS A 176 -1.37 26.51 4.79
CA LYS A 176 -1.60 27.69 3.95
C LYS A 176 -1.17 27.29 2.53
N PRO A 177 -2.07 27.24 1.53
CA PRO A 177 -1.71 26.76 0.21
C PRO A 177 -0.57 27.63 -0.33
N PRO A 178 0.46 27.05 -0.98
CA PRO A 178 1.47 27.84 -1.65
C PRO A 178 0.75 28.72 -2.68
N SER A 179 0.92 30.03 -2.52
CA SER A 179 0.43 31.05 -3.43
C SER A 179 1.11 30.89 -4.79
N GLY A 180 0.59 30.00 -5.64
CA GLY A 180 1.14 29.76 -6.98
C GLY A 180 0.71 28.49 -7.73
N GLY A 181 -0.11 27.61 -7.16
CA GLY A 181 -0.62 26.43 -7.89
C GLY A 181 -1.81 26.75 -8.82
N PRO A 182 -2.01 26.00 -9.92
CA PRO A 182 -3.16 26.20 -10.82
C PRO A 182 -4.48 26.10 -10.03
N ALA A 183 -5.40 27.03 -10.30
CA ALA A 183 -6.64 27.19 -9.54
C ALA A 183 -7.47 25.90 -9.57
N SER A 184 -7.36 25.08 -8.52
CA SER A 184 -8.29 23.99 -8.27
C SER A 184 -9.66 24.61 -8.01
N LEU A 185 -10.71 24.13 -8.68
CA LEU A 185 -12.10 24.61 -8.57
C LEU A 185 -12.68 24.58 -7.15
N LEU A 186 -11.90 24.06 -6.20
CA LEU A 186 -12.26 23.90 -4.80
C LEU A 186 -11.63 24.97 -3.89
N THR A 187 -10.66 25.77 -4.34
CA THR A 187 -9.86 26.66 -3.46
C THR A 187 -10.63 27.82 -2.81
N GLY A 188 -11.84 28.14 -3.28
CA GLY A 188 -12.69 29.21 -2.73
C GLY A 188 -13.83 28.76 -1.81
N LEU A 189 -13.98 27.45 -1.58
CA LEU A 189 -15.11 26.87 -0.86
C LEU A 189 -14.77 26.65 0.62
N SER A 190 -15.73 26.88 1.52
CA SER A 190 -15.62 26.57 2.95
C SER A 190 -15.22 25.11 3.18
N GLY A 191 -14.39 24.81 4.18
CA GLY A 191 -13.85 23.47 4.43
C GLY A 191 -14.93 22.37 4.45
N TRP A 192 -16.11 22.66 5.00
CA TRP A 192 -17.26 21.74 5.02
C TRP A 192 -17.84 21.46 3.62
N THR A 193 -17.88 22.46 2.75
CA THR A 193 -18.35 22.32 1.36
C THR A 193 -17.35 21.56 0.49
N GLN A 194 -16.04 21.71 0.76
CA GLN A 194 -15.02 20.90 0.10
C GLN A 194 -15.14 19.42 0.49
N THR A 195 -15.36 19.11 1.78
CA THR A 195 -15.61 17.73 2.25
C THR A 195 -16.85 17.12 1.60
N LEU A 196 -17.95 17.87 1.52
CA LEU A 196 -19.18 17.44 0.85
C LEU A 196 -18.97 17.20 -0.65
N ALA A 197 -18.25 18.09 -1.33
CA ALA A 197 -17.94 17.94 -2.74
C ALA A 197 -17.10 16.70 -3.02
N LEU A 198 -16.13 16.38 -2.13
CA LEU A 198 -15.27 15.22 -2.25
C LEU A 198 -16.07 13.92 -2.01
N LEU A 199 -16.92 13.88 -0.97
CA LEU A 199 -17.83 12.76 -0.74
C LEU A 199 -18.82 12.57 -1.88
N ALA A 200 -19.34 13.66 -2.46
CA ALA A 200 -20.22 13.61 -3.61
C ALA A 200 -19.50 13.07 -4.86
N ALA A 201 -18.26 13.50 -5.11
CA ALA A 201 -17.45 13.02 -6.22
C ALA A 201 -17.14 11.52 -6.10
N VAL A 202 -16.74 11.05 -4.90
CA VAL A 202 -16.49 9.62 -4.65
C VAL A 202 -17.77 8.80 -4.85
N ASN A 203 -18.90 9.25 -4.28
CA ASN A 203 -20.19 8.58 -4.49
C ASN A 203 -20.61 8.58 -5.95
N ALA A 204 -20.40 9.67 -6.69
CA ALA A 204 -20.72 9.77 -8.10
C ALA A 204 -19.87 8.77 -8.92
N VAL A 205 -18.56 8.67 -8.65
CA VAL A 205 -17.70 7.68 -9.33
C VAL A 205 -18.15 6.26 -9.04
N VAL A 206 -18.49 5.94 -7.78
CA VAL A 206 -19.00 4.61 -7.40
C VAL A 206 -20.34 4.30 -8.08
N LEU A 207 -21.26 5.27 -8.13
CA LEU A 207 -22.57 5.12 -8.77
C LEU A 207 -22.43 4.96 -10.29
N VAL A 208 -21.59 5.77 -10.95
CA VAL A 208 -21.32 5.65 -12.39
C VAL A 208 -20.64 4.31 -12.69
N GLY A 209 -19.66 3.90 -11.88
CA GLY A 209 -19.05 2.57 -11.97
C GLY A 209 -20.10 1.46 -11.90
N ARG A 210 -20.99 1.53 -10.92
CA ARG A 210 -21.99 0.48 -10.65
C ARG A 210 -23.17 0.48 -11.62
N PHE A 211 -23.65 1.62 -12.07
CA PHE A 211 -24.88 1.75 -12.86
C PHE A 211 -24.63 2.04 -14.35
N VAL A 212 -23.45 2.48 -14.74
CA VAL A 212 -23.12 2.73 -16.15
C VAL A 212 -22.17 1.65 -16.65
N PHE A 213 -21.01 1.50 -16.01
CA PHE A 213 -19.98 0.58 -16.50
C PHE A 213 -20.36 -0.90 -16.34
N VAL A 214 -20.84 -1.32 -15.16
CA VAL A 214 -21.23 -2.73 -14.92
C VAL A 214 -22.33 -3.24 -15.88
N PRO A 215 -23.43 -2.51 -16.14
CA PRO A 215 -24.43 -2.98 -17.12
C PRO A 215 -23.97 -2.87 -18.58
N PHE A 216 -23.12 -1.89 -18.92
CA PHE A 216 -22.60 -1.76 -20.29
C PHE A 216 -21.61 -2.88 -20.65
N LEU A 217 -20.86 -3.40 -19.68
CA LEU A 217 -19.94 -4.55 -19.84
C LEU A 217 -20.63 -5.92 -19.76
N ARG A 218 -21.95 -5.96 -19.50
CA ARG A 218 -22.77 -7.18 -19.52
C ARG A 218 -23.45 -7.44 -20.86
N PHE A 219 -23.33 -6.51 -21.81
CA PHE A 219 -23.64 -6.70 -23.23
C PHE A 219 -22.35 -7.02 -24.01
#